data_AF-A0A5N7CE14-F1
#
_entry.id   AF-A0A5N7CE14-F1
#
_cell.length_a   1.000
_cell.length_b   1.000
_cell.length_c   1.000
_cell.angle_alpha   90.00
_cell.angle_beta   90.00
_cell.angle_gamma   90.00
#
_symmetry.space_group_name_H-M   'P 1'
#
loop_
_entity.id
_entity.type
_entity.pdbx_description
1 polymer ?
#
loop_
_entity_poly.entity_id
_entity_poly.type
_entity_poly.pdbx_seq_one_letter_code
_entity_poly.pdbx_strand_id
1 'polypeptide(L)'
;MASSDISSIPTPAHCLADFCLIPIGTSSPSVSAQIADVQRLIEKSGLKYVMHSAGTTLEGPWDKVHQVIGQAHTLLHQQGVVRIQTDNR
;
A
#
# COMPACT_ATOMS: atom_id res chain seq x y z
N MET A 1 12.82 3.34 33.52
CA MET A 1 12.00 3.53 32.30
C MET A 1 11.40 2.18 31.98
N ALA A 2 10.07 2.04 32.02
CA ALA A 2 9.43 0.76 31.78
C ALA A 2 9.73 0.31 30.35
N SER A 3 10.44 -0.80 30.21
CA SER A 3 10.54 -1.58 28.98
C SER A 3 9.17 -2.19 28.72
N SER A 4 8.28 -1.46 28.05
CA SER A 4 7.03 -2.02 27.55
C SER A 4 7.35 -2.78 26.26
N ASP A 5 7.38 -4.11 26.36
CA ASP A 5 7.46 -5.01 25.22
C ASP A 5 6.26 -4.77 24.30
N ILE A 6 6.49 -4.21 23.12
CA ILE A 6 5.43 -3.87 22.16
C ILE A 6 4.85 -5.10 21.46
N SER A 7 5.52 -6.27 21.55
CA SER A 7 5.08 -7.49 20.87
C SER A 7 3.75 -8.04 21.37
N SER A 8 3.33 -7.65 22.58
CA SER A 8 2.05 -8.04 23.15
C SER A 8 0.88 -7.12 22.80
N ILE A 9 1.13 -6.00 22.10
CA ILE A 9 0.07 -5.06 21.69
C ILE A 9 -0.47 -5.53 20.33
N PRO A 10 -1.73 -6.01 20.24
CA PRO A 10 -2.30 -6.45 18.98
C PRO A 10 -2.63 -5.27 18.06
N THR A 11 -2.65 -5.52 16.76
CA THR A 11 -3.22 -4.60 15.77
C THR A 11 -4.75 -4.62 15.83
N PRO A 12 -5.44 -3.56 15.39
CA PRO A 12 -6.90 -3.56 15.27
C PRO A 12 -7.39 -4.68 14.34
N ALA A 13 -8.58 -5.23 14.58
CA ALA A 13 -9.13 -6.28 13.72
C ALA A 13 -9.46 -5.80 12.30
N HIS A 14 -9.72 -4.50 12.12
CA HIS A 14 -10.20 -3.91 10.87
C HIS A 14 -9.74 -2.45 10.73
N CYS A 15 -9.55 -1.98 9.51
CA CYS A 15 -9.28 -0.58 9.23
C CYS A 15 -9.86 -0.11 7.89
N LEU A 16 -9.95 1.20 7.78
CA LEU A 16 -9.97 1.93 6.52
C LEU A 16 -8.60 2.59 6.39
N ALA A 17 -7.91 2.36 5.28
CA ALA A 17 -6.61 2.95 5.01
C ALA A 17 -6.65 3.61 3.64
N ASP A 18 -6.45 4.91 3.58
CA ASP A 18 -6.32 5.64 2.34
C ASP A 18 -4.85 5.86 2.02
N PHE A 19 -4.37 5.24 0.93
CA PHE A 19 -2.95 5.29 0.60
C PHE A 19 -2.67 5.85 -0.78
N CYS A 20 -1.55 6.55 -0.90
CA CYS A 20 -1.02 7.06 -2.15
C CYS A 20 0.42 6.57 -2.33
N LEU A 21 0.66 5.82 -3.39
CA LEU A 21 1.97 5.24 -3.71
C LEU A 21 2.63 6.02 -4.85
N ILE A 22 3.85 6.51 -4.60
CA ILE A 22 4.60 7.37 -5.51
C ILE A 22 5.95 6.72 -5.83
N PRO A 23 6.13 6.17 -7.05
CA PRO A 23 7.43 5.78 -7.57
C PRO A 23 8.35 6.99 -7.72
N ILE A 24 9.62 6.88 -7.28
CA ILE A 24 10.61 7.97 -7.36
C ILE A 24 11.81 7.49 -8.17
N GLY A 25 12.31 8.35 -9.06
CA GLY A 25 13.49 8.07 -9.88
C GLY A 25 13.21 7.20 -11.10
N THR A 26 11.97 7.20 -11.59
CA THR A 26 11.60 6.59 -12.87
C THR A 26 12.23 7.35 -14.05
N SER A 27 12.43 6.68 -15.18
CA SER A 27 12.96 7.30 -16.41
C SER A 27 12.00 8.31 -17.07
N SER A 28 10.75 8.37 -16.61
CA SER A 28 9.69 9.25 -17.10
C SER A 28 8.89 9.84 -15.93
N PRO A 29 8.37 11.08 -16.03
CA PRO A 29 7.45 11.64 -15.04
C PRO A 29 6.11 10.90 -14.94
N SER A 30 5.70 10.19 -15.99
CA SER A 30 4.46 9.43 -15.97
C SER A 30 4.64 8.14 -15.16
N VAL A 31 3.73 7.94 -14.20
CA VAL A 31 3.68 6.74 -13.34
C VAL A 31 2.42 5.89 -13.57
N SER A 32 1.64 6.21 -14.61
CA SER A 32 0.31 5.60 -14.82
C SER A 32 0.36 4.09 -15.02
N ALA A 33 1.42 3.55 -15.63
CA ALA A 33 1.59 2.11 -15.83
C ALA A 33 1.77 1.37 -14.49
N GLN A 34 2.61 1.91 -13.60
CA GLN A 34 2.85 1.38 -12.27
C GLN A 34 1.57 1.40 -11.44
N ILE A 35 0.83 2.53 -11.48
CA ILE A 35 -0.43 2.65 -10.75
C ILE A 35 -1.49 1.67 -11.29
N ALA A 36 -1.56 1.45 -12.61
CA ALA A 36 -2.46 0.46 -13.20
C ALA A 36 -2.14 -0.97 -12.75
N ASP A 37 -0.86 -1.33 -12.60
CA ASP A 37 -0.46 -2.64 -12.07
C ASP A 37 -0.82 -2.80 -10.59
N VAL A 38 -0.62 -1.75 -9.78
CA VAL A 38 -1.06 -1.73 -8.38
C VAL A 38 -2.58 -1.87 -8.28
N GLN A 39 -3.35 -1.20 -9.14
CA GLN A 39 -4.80 -1.36 -9.19
C GLN A 39 -5.22 -2.81 -9.45
N ARG A 40 -4.61 -3.48 -10.45
CA ARG A 40 -4.88 -4.89 -10.75
C ARG A 40 -4.51 -5.82 -9.59
N LEU A 41 -3.47 -5.49 -8.83
CA LEU A 41 -3.12 -6.22 -7.60
C LEU A 41 -4.22 -6.06 -6.54
N ILE A 42 -4.70 -4.84 -6.31
CA ILE A 42 -5.78 -4.55 -5.35
C ILE A 42 -7.07 -5.27 -5.73
N GLU A 43 -7.44 -5.27 -7.02
CA GLU A 43 -8.59 -6.01 -7.54
C GLU A 43 -8.52 -7.51 -7.19
N LYS A 44 -7.34 -8.11 -7.30
CA LYS A 44 -7.11 -9.54 -6.97
C LYS A 44 -7.06 -9.81 -5.46
N SER A 45 -6.88 -8.80 -4.62
CA SER A 45 -6.79 -8.98 -3.17
C SER A 45 -8.11 -9.40 -2.52
N GLY A 46 -9.23 -9.10 -3.17
CA GLY A 46 -10.58 -9.28 -2.62
C GLY A 46 -10.90 -8.38 -1.43
N LEU A 47 -10.13 -7.32 -1.19
CA LEU A 47 -10.52 -6.24 -0.28
C LEU A 47 -11.57 -5.35 -0.94
N LYS A 48 -12.41 -4.72 -0.13
CA LYS A 48 -13.26 -3.63 -0.61
C LYS A 48 -12.37 -2.41 -0.81
N TYR A 49 -12.50 -1.74 -1.95
CA TYR A 49 -11.67 -0.59 -2.26
C TYR A 49 -12.41 0.46 -3.09
N VAL A 50 -11.90 1.70 -3.02
CA VAL A 50 -12.31 2.80 -3.89
C VAL A 50 -11.04 3.52 -4.36
N MET A 51 -10.82 3.55 -5.67
CA MET A 51 -9.75 4.34 -6.27
C MET A 51 -10.24 5.74 -6.62
N HIS A 52 -9.41 6.75 -6.39
CA HIS A 52 -9.71 8.14 -6.71
C HIS A 52 -8.45 8.85 -7.24
N SER A 53 -8.57 10.14 -7.54
CA SER A 53 -7.49 10.92 -8.18
C SER A 53 -6.20 11.03 -7.37
N ALA A 54 -6.25 10.82 -6.05
CA ALA A 54 -5.15 11.08 -5.12
C ALA A 54 -4.74 9.85 -4.29
N GLY A 55 -5.20 8.65 -4.64
CA GLY A 55 -4.94 7.45 -3.86
C GLY A 55 -5.94 6.32 -4.10
N THR A 56 -5.88 5.33 -3.22
CA THR A 56 -6.85 4.26 -3.12
C THR A 56 -7.15 3.99 -1.66
N THR A 57 -8.44 4.01 -1.33
CA THR A 57 -8.92 3.61 -0.01
C THR A 57 -9.18 2.11 0.01
N LEU A 58 -8.58 1.41 0.96
CA LEU A 58 -8.81 -0.02 1.23
C LEU A 58 -9.59 -0.19 2.54
N GLU A 59 -10.50 -1.16 2.55
CA GLU A 59 -11.29 -1.54 3.71
C GLU A 59 -11.14 -3.05 3.97
N GLY A 60 -10.80 -3.42 5.21
CA GLY A 60 -10.71 -4.82 5.60
C GLY A 60 -9.89 -5.07 6.85
N PRO A 61 -9.48 -6.34 7.08
CA PRO A 61 -8.60 -6.69 8.20
C PRO A 61 -7.28 -5.93 8.15
N TRP A 62 -6.82 -5.40 9.29
CA TRP A 62 -5.62 -4.55 9.37
C TRP A 62 -4.41 -5.19 8.67
N ASP A 63 -4.13 -6.45 9.00
CA ASP A 63 -2.98 -7.16 8.47
C ASP A 63 -3.09 -7.38 6.96
N LYS A 64 -4.30 -7.69 6.46
CA LYS A 64 -4.53 -7.90 5.03
C LYS A 64 -4.40 -6.60 4.24
N VAL A 65 -4.91 -5.49 4.76
CA VAL A 65 -4.79 -4.15 4.14
C VAL A 65 -3.31 -3.78 4.00
N HIS A 66 -2.55 -3.85 5.08
CA HIS A 66 -1.13 -3.48 5.06
C HIS A 66 -0.27 -4.49 4.29
N GLN A 67 -0.64 -5.76 4.27
CA GLN A 67 -0.02 -6.77 3.42
C GLN A 67 -0.16 -6.41 1.93
N VAL A 68 -1.36 -6.00 1.49
CA VAL A 68 -1.59 -5.61 0.08
C VAL A 68 -0.78 -4.36 -0.28
N ILE A 69 -0.69 -3.37 0.62
CA ILE A 69 0.17 -2.19 0.43
C ILE A 69 1.64 -2.64 0.28
N GLY A 70 2.14 -3.51 1.16
CA GLY A 70 3.51 -4.06 1.04
C GLY A 70 3.76 -4.87 -0.23
N GLN A 71 2.76 -5.62 -0.71
CA GLN A 71 2.82 -6.34 -1.98
C GLN A 71 2.89 -5.38 -3.16
N ALA A 72 2.18 -4.23 -3.11
CA ALA A 72 2.28 -3.19 -4.14
C ALA A 72 3.72 -2.64 -4.24
N HIS A 73 4.38 -2.42 -3.10
CA HIS A 73 5.80 -2.03 -3.09
C HIS A 73 6.68 -3.11 -3.74
N THR A 74 6.50 -4.37 -3.34
CA THR A 74 7.29 -5.49 -3.86
C THR A 74 7.13 -5.64 -5.37
N LEU A 75 5.89 -5.53 -5.87
CA LEU A 75 5.55 -5.58 -7.29
C LEU A 75 6.34 -4.54 -8.09
N LEU A 76 6.36 -3.29 -7.63
CA LEU A 76 7.05 -2.21 -8.34
C LEU A 76 8.58 -2.30 -8.21
N HIS A 77 9.09 -2.77 -7.08
CA HIS A 77 10.51 -3.07 -6.94
C HIS A 77 10.97 -4.15 -7.94
N GLN A 78 10.16 -5.19 -8.17
CA GLN A 78 10.45 -6.21 -9.20
C GLN A 78 10.46 -5.65 -10.63
N GLN A 79 9.76 -4.53 -10.86
CA GLN A 79 9.77 -3.80 -12.14
C GLN A 79 10.93 -2.81 -12.26
N GLY A 80 11.85 -2.78 -11.28
CA GLY A 80 13.03 -1.91 -11.29
C GLY A 80 12.83 -0.53 -10.67
N VAL A 81 11.68 -0.24 -10.06
CA VAL A 81 11.51 0.99 -9.27
C VAL A 81 12.39 0.88 -8.03
N VAL A 82 13.41 1.73 -7.90
CA VAL A 82 14.38 1.62 -6.80
C VAL A 82 13.90 2.29 -5.51
N ARG A 83 12.98 3.25 -5.60
CA ARG A 83 12.45 3.99 -4.45
C ARG A 83 10.96 4.23 -4.60
N ILE A 84 10.22 3.99 -3.53
CA ILE A 84 8.78 4.21 -3.44
C ILE A 84 8.51 5.01 -2.17
N GLN A 85 7.78 6.10 -2.28
CA GLN A 85 7.21 6.81 -1.14
C GLN A 85 5.72 6.52 -1.08
N THR A 86 5.24 6.15 0.09
CA THR A 86 3.81 5.91 0.32
C THR A 86 3.33 6.80 1.44
N ASP A 87 2.23 7.48 1.21
CA ASP A 87 1.44 8.15 2.24
C ASP A 87 0.27 7.24 2.61
N ASN A 88 0.01 7.05 3.90
CA ASN A 88 -1.05 6.17 4.40
C ASN A 88 -1.77 6.87 5.56
N ARG A 89 -3.10 6.98 5.46
CA ARG A 89 -3.98 7.72 6.36
C ARG A 89 -5.07 6.83 6.92
#